data_AF-A0A3L7PJ25-F1
#
_entry.id   AF-A0A3L7PJ25-F1
#
_cell.length_a   1.000
_cell.length_b   1.000
_cell.length_c   1.000
_cell.angle_alpha   90.00
_cell.angle_beta   90.00
_cell.angle_gamma   90.00
#
_symmetry.space_group_name_H-M   'P 1'
#
loop_
_entity.id
_entity.type
_entity.pdbx_description
1 polymer ?
#
loop_
_entity_poly.entity_id
_entity_poly.type
_entity_poly.pdbx_seq_one_letter_code
_entity_poly.pdbx_strand_id
1 'polypeptide(L)'
;MHTTDLVKWLEKFSYGFLALNFLWGMYCVILNWRRLSQLRFRSVEAEAAFLDELQGHLQKKDYDSAIKQCDFDFRALPRLVLLMIANRGQEFQQLRQRVSTSMQRDILADLEYRVSWIVTVIKNGPLLGLFGTVLGMMAAFGRIGTGEKIQPSQIADEISIALICTAMGLGTAIPLGYILSSMSIRLRLLQESLASSLTQVLEHFRN
;
A
#
# COMPACT_ATOMS: atom_id res chain seq x y z
N MET A 1 -14.71 -34.67 -23.47
CA MET A 1 -13.73 -33.99 -22.60
C MET A 1 -14.49 -33.60 -21.34
N HIS A 2 -14.34 -34.40 -20.28
CA HIS A 2 -15.31 -34.47 -19.19
C HIS A 2 -15.27 -33.21 -18.31
N THR A 3 -16.44 -32.75 -17.87
CA THR A 3 -16.63 -31.60 -16.97
C THR A 3 -15.78 -31.69 -15.69
N THR A 4 -15.44 -32.91 -15.26
CA THR A 4 -14.57 -33.21 -14.13
C THR A 4 -13.11 -32.80 -14.33
N ASP A 5 -12.56 -32.91 -15.54
CA ASP A 5 -11.17 -32.50 -15.84
C ASP A 5 -11.04 -30.98 -15.86
N LEU A 6 -12.06 -30.30 -16.39
CA LEU A 6 -12.14 -28.84 -16.35
C LEU A 6 -12.21 -28.31 -14.91
N VAL A 7 -13.01 -28.94 -14.05
CA VAL A 7 -13.13 -28.53 -12.64
C VAL A 7 -11.81 -28.74 -11.89
N LYS A 8 -11.13 -29.88 -12.05
CA LYS A 8 -9.81 -30.11 -11.44
C LYS A 8 -8.74 -29.13 -11.93
N TRP A 9 -8.81 -28.74 -13.21
CA TRP A 9 -7.93 -27.71 -13.76
C TRP A 9 -8.22 -26.33 -13.16
N LEU A 10 -9.49 -25.95 -13.06
CA LEU A 10 -9.93 -24.69 -12.44
C LEU A 10 -9.59 -24.63 -10.94
N GLU A 11 -9.65 -25.76 -10.23
CA GLU A 11 -9.25 -25.86 -8.82
C GLU A 11 -7.75 -25.58 -8.65
N LYS A 12 -6.88 -26.22 -9.44
CA LYS A 12 -5.43 -25.93 -9.46
C LYS A 12 -5.13 -24.47 -9.82
N PHE A 13 -5.90 -23.92 -10.77
CA PHE A 13 -5.78 -22.52 -11.15
C PHE A 13 -6.15 -21.58 -10.00
N SER A 14 -7.19 -21.92 -9.22
CA SER A 14 -7.60 -21.16 -8.04
C SER A 14 -6.48 -21.06 -6.99
N TYR A 15 -5.80 -22.18 -6.68
CA TYR A 15 -4.64 -22.18 -5.77
C TYR A 15 -3.49 -21.31 -6.28
N GLY A 16 -3.17 -21.41 -7.57
CA GLY A 16 -2.14 -20.59 -8.20
C GLY A 16 -2.47 -19.09 -8.14
N PHE A 17 -3.74 -18.74 -8.40
CA PHE A 17 -4.20 -17.36 -8.35
C PHE A 17 -4.22 -16.80 -6.92
N LEU A 18 -4.59 -17.61 -5.93
CA LEU A 18 -4.56 -17.24 -4.52
C LEU A 18 -3.14 -17.00 -4.02
N ALA A 19 -2.19 -17.85 -4.44
CA ALA A 19 -0.76 -17.65 -4.15
C ALA A 19 -0.21 -16.38 -4.82
N LEU A 20 -0.54 -16.16 -6.10
CA LEU A 20 -0.15 -14.94 -6.82
C LEU A 20 -0.70 -13.69 -6.15
N ASN A 21 -1.97 -13.71 -5.75
CA ASN A 21 -2.65 -12.61 -5.07
C ASN A 21 -1.96 -12.27 -3.74
N PHE A 22 -1.60 -13.29 -2.96
CA PHE A 22 -0.85 -13.12 -1.71
C PHE A 22 0.55 -12.55 -1.94
N LEU A 23 1.30 -13.09 -2.90
CA LEU A 23 2.65 -12.60 -3.23
C LEU A 23 2.62 -11.14 -3.71
N TRP A 24 1.63 -10.78 -4.54
CA TRP A 24 1.42 -9.40 -4.97
C TRP A 24 1.09 -8.48 -3.80
N GLY A 25 0.21 -8.90 -2.89
CA GLY A 25 -0.10 -8.17 -1.66
C GLY A 25 1.14 -7.91 -0.81
N MET A 26 1.94 -8.95 -0.57
CA MET A 26 3.19 -8.86 0.18
C MET A 26 4.21 -7.95 -0.49
N TYR A 27 4.34 -8.03 -1.81
CA TYR A 27 5.21 -7.13 -2.58
C TYR A 27 4.78 -5.65 -2.43
N CYS A 28 3.48 -5.36 -2.55
CA CYS A 28 2.96 -4.01 -2.33
C CYS A 28 3.21 -3.51 -0.90
N VAL A 29 3.02 -4.36 0.11
CA VAL A 29 3.32 -4.05 1.51
C VAL A 29 4.80 -3.70 1.69
N ILE A 30 5.71 -4.55 1.22
CA ILE A 30 7.15 -4.35 1.40
C ILE A 30 7.61 -3.05 0.72
N LEU A 31 7.17 -2.80 -0.52
CA LEU A 31 7.57 -1.60 -1.23
C LEU A 31 7.00 -0.33 -0.61
N ASN A 32 5.72 -0.35 -0.22
CA ASN A 32 5.13 0.83 0.42
C ASN A 32 5.75 1.08 1.79
N TRP A 33 6.03 0.04 2.58
CA TRP A 33 6.72 0.16 3.86
C TRP A 33 8.13 0.75 3.70
N ARG A 34 8.90 0.23 2.74
CA ARG A 34 10.24 0.75 2.43
C ARG A 34 10.19 2.20 1.98
N ARG A 35 9.27 2.53 1.06
CA ARG A 35 9.10 3.89 0.54
C ARG A 35 8.70 4.86 1.65
N LEU A 36 7.74 4.48 2.50
CA LEU A 36 7.30 5.27 3.63
C LEU A 36 8.44 5.52 4.63
N SER A 37 9.25 4.49 4.90
CA SER A 37 10.41 4.61 5.77
C SER A 37 11.52 5.51 5.21
N GLN A 38 11.62 5.66 3.88
CA GLN A 38 12.58 6.57 3.24
C GLN A 38 12.10 8.03 3.26
N LEU A 39 10.79 8.24 3.18
CA LEU A 39 10.20 9.58 3.12
C LEU A 39 10.09 10.27 4.48
N ARG A 40 9.93 9.48 5.55
CA ARG A 40 9.73 9.98 6.91
C ARG A 40 11.04 10.16 7.67
N PHE A 41 11.09 11.14 8.57
CA PHE A 41 12.13 11.20 9.59
C PHE A 41 12.04 10.00 10.55
N ARG A 42 13.19 9.60 11.09
CA ARG A 42 13.27 8.46 12.01
C ARG A 42 12.65 8.78 13.38
N SER A 43 12.71 10.04 13.80
CA SER A 43 12.12 10.56 15.03
C SER A 43 11.54 11.96 14.79
N VAL A 44 10.57 12.33 15.63
CA VAL A 44 9.98 13.69 15.65
C VAL A 44 11.05 14.72 16.01
N GLU A 45 11.97 14.37 16.90
CA GLU A 45 13.09 15.22 17.30
C GLU A 45 14.04 15.53 16.13
N ALA A 46 14.31 14.56 15.26
CA ALA A 46 15.16 14.76 14.09
C ALA A 46 14.49 15.67 13.04
N GLU A 47 13.16 15.58 12.90
CA GLU A 47 12.38 16.48 12.06
C GLU A 47 12.40 17.91 12.62
N ALA A 48 12.19 18.07 13.93
CA ALA A 48 12.24 19.36 14.59
C ALA A 48 13.63 20.02 14.52
N ALA A 49 14.70 19.25 14.76
CA ALA A 49 16.08 19.76 14.66
C ALA A 49 16.42 20.22 13.23
N PHE A 50 15.99 19.45 12.22
CA PHE A 50 16.14 19.84 10.82
C PHE A 50 15.38 21.13 10.49
N LEU A 51 14.12 21.24 10.96
CA LEU A 51 13.30 22.44 10.75
C LEU A 51 13.91 23.68 11.40
N ASP A 52 14.42 23.57 12.62
CA ASP A 52 15.03 24.68 13.35
C ASP A 52 16.29 25.22 12.63
N GLU A 53 17.17 24.32 12.20
CA GLU A 53 18.36 24.68 11.41
C GLU A 53 17.98 25.32 10.07
N LEU A 54 17.02 24.72 9.36
CA LEU A 54 16.53 25.23 8.08
C LEU A 54 15.91 26.63 8.22
N GLN A 55 15.09 26.85 9.25
CA GLN A 55 14.51 28.15 9.53
C GLN A 55 15.59 29.19 9.81
N GLY A 56 16.66 28.83 10.54
CA GLY A 56 17.82 29.70 10.75
C GLY A 56 18.48 30.17 9.46
N HIS A 57 18.60 29.30 8.45
CA HIS A 57 19.11 29.67 7.13
C HIS A 57 18.13 30.56 6.34
N LEU A 58 16.84 30.21 6.36
CA LEU A 58 15.80 30.96 5.65
C LEU A 58 15.61 32.37 6.20
N GLN A 59 15.67 32.57 7.52
CA GLN A 59 15.59 33.89 8.16
C GLN A 59 16.76 34.79 7.74
N LYS A 60 17.96 34.23 7.58
CA LYS A 60 19.14 34.94 7.10
C LYS A 60 19.12 35.17 5.58
N LYS A 61 18.09 34.70 4.87
CA LYS A 61 18.00 34.67 3.40
C LYS A 61 19.17 33.92 2.74
N ASP A 62 19.82 33.02 3.48
CA ASP A 62 20.91 32.19 2.99
C ASP A 62 20.33 30.93 2.33
N TYR A 63 19.82 31.12 1.10
CA TYR A 63 19.20 30.04 0.34
C TYR A 63 20.22 29.01 -0.15
N ASP A 64 21.49 29.37 -0.32
CA ASP A 64 22.52 28.45 -0.81
C ASP A 64 22.83 27.40 0.26
N SER A 65 22.92 27.79 1.52
CA SER A 65 23.07 26.84 2.64
C SER A 65 21.82 25.98 2.82
N ALA A 66 20.62 26.57 2.72
CA ALA A 66 19.37 25.82 2.78
C ALA A 66 19.25 24.77 1.67
N ILE A 67 19.68 25.10 0.45
CA ILE A 67 19.74 24.15 -0.66
C ILE A 67 20.72 23.02 -0.34
N LYS A 68 21.95 23.33 0.10
CA LYS A 68 22.96 22.31 0.44
C LYS A 68 22.51 21.36 1.55
N GLN A 69 21.78 21.85 2.55
CA GLN A 69 21.23 21.03 3.63
C GLN A 69 20.14 20.07 3.13
N CYS A 70 19.35 20.51 2.15
CA CYS A 70 18.28 19.71 1.56
C CYS A 70 18.77 18.82 0.39
N ASP A 71 19.89 19.18 -0.22
CA ASP A 71 20.48 18.45 -1.33
C ASP A 71 20.87 17.04 -0.88
N PHE A 72 20.65 16.06 -1.75
CA PHE A 72 20.83 14.63 -1.46
C PHE A 72 19.92 14.00 -0.38
N ASP A 73 18.97 14.73 0.23
CA ASP A 73 17.99 14.11 1.12
C ASP A 73 16.78 13.56 0.34
N PHE A 74 16.49 12.28 0.55
CA PHE A 74 15.37 11.57 -0.07
C PHE A 74 14.04 11.75 0.67
N ARG A 75 14.05 12.39 1.84
CA ARG A 75 12.87 12.65 2.65
C ARG A 75 11.91 13.61 1.96
N ALA A 76 10.64 13.52 2.37
CA ALA A 76 9.58 14.32 1.79
C ALA A 76 9.77 15.84 2.03
N LEU A 77 10.11 16.23 3.26
CA LEU A 77 10.22 17.64 3.64
C LEU A 77 11.35 18.39 2.90
N PRO A 78 12.62 17.93 2.88
CA PRO A 78 13.69 18.60 2.13
C PRO A 78 13.37 18.79 0.65
N ARG A 79 12.75 17.80 0.02
CA ARG A 79 12.32 17.88 -1.39
C ARG A 79 11.30 18.98 -1.62
N LEU A 80 10.33 19.10 -0.73
CA LEU A 80 9.32 20.17 -0.81
C LEU A 80 9.92 21.54 -0.51
N VAL A 81 10.92 21.61 0.37
CA VAL A 81 11.68 22.83 0.65
C VAL A 81 12.48 23.28 -0.55
N LEU A 82 13.17 22.39 -1.24
CA LEU A 82 13.86 22.70 -2.50
C LEU A 82 12.89 23.25 -3.55
N LEU A 83 11.69 22.66 -3.67
CA LEU A 83 10.64 23.18 -4.55
C LEU A 83 10.20 24.58 -4.13
N MET A 84 10.05 24.84 -2.83
CA MET A 84 9.71 26.17 -2.30
C MET A 84 10.78 27.21 -2.66
N ILE A 85 12.06 26.91 -2.42
CA ILE A 85 13.18 27.80 -2.72
C ILE A 85 13.28 28.07 -4.23
N ALA A 86 13.11 27.03 -5.06
CA ALA A 86 13.14 27.16 -6.52
C ALA A 86 12.00 28.04 -7.08
N ASN A 87 10.87 28.13 -6.37
CA ASN A 87 9.68 28.87 -6.80
C ASN A 87 9.38 30.11 -5.93
N ARG A 88 10.34 30.57 -5.13
CA ARG A 88 10.19 31.66 -4.16
C ARG A 88 9.71 33.00 -4.73
N GLY A 89 9.86 33.22 -6.04
CA GLY A 89 9.43 34.44 -6.73
C GLY A 89 7.94 34.47 -7.10
N GLN A 90 7.19 33.40 -6.83
CA GLN A 90 5.76 33.35 -7.07
C GLN A 90 4.96 34.00 -5.94
N GLU A 91 3.74 34.42 -6.24
CA GLU A 91 2.77 34.85 -5.23
C GLU A 91 2.56 33.74 -4.18
N PHE A 92 2.46 34.12 -2.90
CA PHE A 92 2.31 33.20 -1.77
C PHE A 92 1.23 32.12 -1.99
N GLN A 93 0.05 32.51 -2.49
CA GLN A 93 -1.04 31.59 -2.73
C GLN A 93 -0.72 30.57 -3.84
N GLN A 94 -0.04 31.01 -4.89
CA GLN A 94 0.38 30.15 -5.99
C GLN A 94 1.49 29.18 -5.54
N LEU A 95 2.45 29.67 -4.74
CA LEU A 95 3.51 28.85 -4.15
C LEU A 95 2.94 27.77 -3.24
N ARG A 96 2.06 28.15 -2.31
CA ARG A 96 1.37 27.20 -1.41
C ARG A 96 0.62 26.14 -2.19
N GLN A 97 -0.13 26.54 -3.22
CA GLN A 97 -0.88 25.61 -4.05
C GLN A 97 0.05 24.65 -4.81
N ARG A 98 1.15 25.16 -5.39
CA ARG A 98 2.13 24.37 -6.14
C ARG A 98 2.80 23.32 -5.24
N VAL A 99 3.20 23.71 -4.03
CA VAL A 99 3.86 22.82 -3.06
C VAL A 99 2.90 21.76 -2.53
N SER A 100 1.67 22.15 -2.16
CA SER A 100 0.63 21.19 -1.75
C SER A 100 0.32 20.18 -2.86
N THR A 101 0.23 20.67 -4.10
CA THR A 101 -0.01 19.83 -5.27
C THR A 101 1.14 18.86 -5.51
N SER A 102 2.40 19.31 -5.39
CA SER A 102 3.58 18.43 -5.51
C SER A 102 3.64 17.41 -4.38
N MET A 103 3.32 17.79 -3.13
CA MET A 103 3.21 16.85 -2.02
C MET A 103 2.20 15.74 -2.34
N GLN A 104 1.01 16.09 -2.85
CA GLN A 104 0.00 15.09 -3.19
C GLN A 104 0.45 14.20 -4.35
N ARG A 105 0.98 14.78 -5.43
CA ARG A 105 1.33 14.03 -6.65
C ARG A 105 2.62 13.23 -6.53
N ASP A 106 3.68 13.83 -5.99
CA ASP A 106 5.04 13.28 -6.09
C ASP A 106 5.41 12.41 -4.88
N ILE A 107 4.72 12.62 -3.75
CA ILE A 107 4.99 11.92 -2.48
C ILE A 107 3.83 10.98 -2.15
N LEU A 108 2.60 11.49 -2.03
CA LEU A 108 1.48 10.70 -1.52
C LEU A 108 0.87 9.76 -2.55
N ALA A 109 0.78 10.15 -3.83
CA ALA A 109 0.08 9.35 -4.85
C ALA A 109 0.66 7.93 -5.03
N ASP A 110 1.99 7.76 -5.04
CA ASP A 110 2.62 6.42 -5.16
C ASP A 110 2.33 5.55 -3.92
N LEU A 111 2.29 6.16 -2.74
CA LEU A 111 1.95 5.47 -1.51
C LEU A 111 0.46 5.06 -1.48
N GLU A 112 -0.44 5.98 -1.82
CA GLU A 112 -1.88 5.74 -1.92
C GLU A 112 -2.22 4.67 -2.96
N TYR A 113 -1.54 4.71 -4.12
CA TYR A 113 -1.71 3.72 -5.19
C TYR A 113 -1.41 2.30 -4.71
N ARG A 114 -0.28 2.09 -4.01
CA ARG A 114 0.09 0.78 -3.46
C ARG A 114 -0.86 0.32 -2.36
N VAL A 115 -1.32 1.23 -1.52
CA VAL A 115 -2.35 0.95 -0.51
C VAL A 115 -3.65 0.48 -1.16
N SER A 116 -4.07 1.13 -2.25
CA SER A 116 -5.26 0.72 -3.02
C SER A 116 -5.14 -0.70 -3.58
N TRP A 117 -3.95 -1.09 -4.04
CA TRP A 117 -3.68 -2.47 -4.44
C TRP A 117 -3.78 -3.47 -3.28
N ILE A 118 -3.26 -3.11 -2.10
CA ILE A 118 -3.37 -3.96 -0.91
C ILE A 118 -4.85 -4.15 -0.53
N VAL A 119 -5.65 -3.09 -0.57
CA VAL A 119 -7.12 -3.17 -0.36
C VAL A 119 -7.77 -4.11 -1.35
N THR A 120 -7.38 -4.03 -2.63
CA THR A 120 -7.88 -4.90 -3.69
C THR A 120 -7.54 -6.37 -3.39
N VAL A 121 -6.31 -6.68 -2.98
CA VAL A 121 -5.89 -8.03 -2.61
C VAL A 121 -6.70 -8.56 -1.43
N ILE A 122 -6.86 -7.76 -0.36
CA ILE A 122 -7.64 -8.14 0.83
C ILE A 122 -9.10 -8.46 0.48
N LYS A 123 -9.72 -7.66 -0.41
CA LYS A 123 -11.10 -7.89 -0.83
C LYS A 123 -11.26 -9.12 -1.72
N ASN A 124 -10.30 -9.38 -2.59
CA ASN A 124 -10.38 -10.49 -3.54
C ASN A 124 -9.96 -11.84 -2.94
N GLY A 125 -9.05 -11.87 -1.95
CA GLY A 125 -8.58 -13.10 -1.32
C GLY A 125 -9.71 -14.03 -0.83
N PRO A 126 -10.68 -13.56 -0.04
CA PRO A 126 -11.81 -14.37 0.43
C PRO A 126 -12.74 -14.78 -0.71
N LEU A 127 -12.93 -13.92 -1.72
CA LEU A 127 -13.76 -14.22 -2.89
C LEU A 127 -13.14 -15.35 -3.73
N LEU A 128 -11.82 -15.38 -3.85
CA LEU A 128 -11.09 -16.47 -4.51
C LEU A 128 -11.17 -17.77 -3.73
N GLY A 129 -11.06 -17.70 -2.40
CA GLY A 129 -11.27 -18.86 -1.53
C GLY A 129 -12.67 -19.44 -1.69
N LEU A 130 -13.70 -18.57 -1.66
CA LEU A 130 -15.09 -18.94 -1.90
C LEU A 130 -15.29 -19.56 -3.29
N PHE A 131 -14.69 -18.98 -4.33
CA PHE A 131 -14.71 -19.53 -5.67
C PHE A 131 -14.10 -20.95 -5.71
N GLY A 132 -12.97 -21.16 -5.03
CA GLY A 132 -12.37 -22.47 -4.84
C GLY A 132 -13.31 -23.47 -4.15
N THR A 133 -14.02 -23.06 -3.10
CA THR A 133 -15.03 -23.94 -2.47
C THR A 133 -16.14 -24.33 -3.44
N VAL A 134 -16.66 -23.38 -4.23
CA VAL A 134 -17.75 -23.65 -5.19
C VAL A 134 -17.29 -24.69 -6.22
N LEU A 135 -16.07 -24.54 -6.76
CA LEU A 135 -15.50 -25.50 -7.69
C LEU A 135 -15.30 -26.89 -7.07
N GLY A 136 -14.77 -26.96 -5.84
CA GLY A 136 -14.58 -28.24 -5.15
C GLY A 136 -15.90 -28.96 -4.86
N MET A 137 -16.93 -28.21 -4.43
CA MET A 137 -18.28 -28.76 -4.24
C MET A 137 -18.90 -29.24 -5.57
N MET A 138 -18.70 -28.50 -6.67
CA MET A 138 -19.12 -28.95 -8.01
C MET A 138 -18.42 -30.24 -8.43
N ALA A 139 -17.13 -30.41 -8.12
CA ALA A 139 -16.39 -31.63 -8.39
C ALA A 139 -16.98 -32.82 -7.64
N ALA A 140 -17.21 -32.65 -6.32
CA ALA A 140 -17.72 -33.69 -5.44
C ALA A 140 -19.11 -34.16 -5.87
N PHE A 141 -20.05 -33.24 -6.09
CA PHE A 141 -21.41 -33.57 -6.54
C PHE A 141 -21.46 -34.08 -7.99
N GLY A 142 -20.56 -33.60 -8.85
CA GLY A 142 -20.44 -34.08 -10.22
C GLY A 142 -20.16 -35.58 -10.31
N ARG A 143 -19.35 -36.13 -9.40
CA ARG A 143 -19.08 -37.58 -9.33
C ARG A 143 -20.27 -38.36 -8.79
N ILE A 144 -20.98 -37.83 -7.78
CA ILE A 144 -22.22 -38.46 -7.29
C ILE A 144 -23.23 -38.62 -8.44
N GLY A 145 -23.30 -37.63 -9.34
CA GLY A 145 -24.19 -37.66 -10.50
C GLY A 145 -23.84 -38.67 -11.60
N THR A 146 -22.65 -39.30 -11.60
CA THR A 146 -22.27 -40.29 -12.63
C THR A 146 -22.84 -41.68 -12.38
N GLY A 147 -23.45 -41.94 -11.22
CA GLY A 147 -24.08 -43.21 -10.89
C GLY A 147 -23.09 -44.34 -10.50
N GLU A 148 -21.80 -44.04 -10.40
CA GLU A 148 -20.80 -44.98 -9.89
C GLU A 148 -20.93 -45.15 -8.36
N LYS A 149 -20.64 -46.35 -7.84
CA LYS A 149 -20.55 -46.60 -6.39
C LYS A 149 -19.32 -45.89 -5.82
N ILE A 150 -19.50 -44.66 -5.37
CA ILE A 150 -18.45 -43.85 -4.74
C ILE A 150 -18.47 -44.09 -3.23
N GLN A 151 -17.28 -44.25 -2.63
CA GLN A 151 -17.15 -44.37 -1.18
C GLN A 151 -17.38 -43.00 -0.52
N PRO A 152 -18.19 -42.89 0.55
CA PRO A 152 -18.43 -41.62 1.25
C PRO A 152 -17.15 -40.91 1.71
N SER A 153 -16.09 -41.66 2.04
CA SER A 153 -14.78 -41.12 2.40
C SER A 153 -14.17 -40.26 1.30
N GLN A 154 -14.27 -40.68 0.04
CA GLN A 154 -13.72 -39.93 -1.10
C GLN A 154 -14.42 -38.58 -1.30
N ILE A 155 -15.73 -38.54 -1.09
CA ILE A 155 -16.52 -37.30 -1.18
C ILE A 155 -16.13 -36.35 -0.04
N ALA A 156 -15.98 -36.89 1.18
CA ALA A 156 -15.56 -36.10 2.34
C ALA A 156 -14.18 -35.45 2.14
N ASP A 157 -13.24 -36.17 1.53
CA ASP A 157 -11.91 -35.65 1.21
C ASP A 157 -11.98 -34.46 0.23
N GLU A 158 -12.81 -34.55 -0.82
CA GLU A 158 -13.00 -33.46 -1.80
C GLU A 158 -13.63 -32.21 -1.18
N ILE A 159 -14.61 -32.39 -0.30
CA ILE A 159 -15.25 -31.29 0.43
C ILE A 159 -14.25 -30.66 1.41
N SER A 160 -13.42 -31.45 2.08
CA SER A 160 -12.38 -30.97 2.98
C SER A 160 -11.38 -30.07 2.25
N ILE A 161 -10.89 -30.50 1.09
CA ILE A 161 -9.99 -29.70 0.24
C ILE A 161 -10.66 -28.38 -0.19
N ALA A 162 -11.95 -28.43 -0.54
CA ALA A 162 -12.73 -27.24 -0.86
C ALA A 162 -12.74 -26.26 0.32
N LEU A 163 -13.05 -26.71 1.54
CA LEU A 163 -13.07 -25.85 2.73
C LEU A 163 -11.70 -25.23 3.06
N ILE A 164 -10.61 -25.97 2.83
CA ILE A 164 -9.24 -25.46 2.98
C ILE A 164 -8.99 -24.26 2.04
N CYS A 165 -9.53 -24.26 0.82
CA CYS A 165 -9.43 -23.13 -0.11
C CYS A 165 -9.96 -21.82 0.52
N THR A 166 -11.12 -21.86 1.16
CA THR A 166 -11.69 -20.70 1.86
C THR A 166 -10.86 -20.30 3.06
N ALA A 167 -10.40 -21.27 3.85
CA ALA A 167 -9.51 -21.00 4.98
C ALA A 167 -8.23 -20.30 4.53
N MET A 168 -7.64 -20.70 3.40
CA MET A 168 -6.47 -20.04 2.81
C MET A 168 -6.78 -18.62 2.34
N GLY A 169 -7.92 -18.38 1.68
CA GLY A 169 -8.33 -17.04 1.24
C GLY A 169 -8.57 -16.06 2.40
N LEU A 170 -9.10 -16.54 3.51
CA LEU A 170 -9.20 -15.77 4.75
C LEU A 170 -7.83 -15.59 5.42
N GLY A 171 -7.01 -16.65 5.41
CA GLY A 171 -5.66 -16.64 5.97
C GLY A 171 -4.72 -15.64 5.29
N THR A 172 -4.93 -15.31 4.02
CA THR A 172 -4.20 -14.25 3.31
C THR A 172 -4.78 -12.86 3.60
N ALA A 173 -6.11 -12.72 3.62
CA ALA A 173 -6.77 -11.43 3.76
C ALA A 173 -6.66 -10.83 5.17
N ILE A 174 -6.79 -11.65 6.22
CA ILE A 174 -6.81 -11.17 7.61
C ILE A 174 -5.48 -10.49 7.99
N PRO A 175 -4.29 -11.12 7.83
CA PRO A 175 -3.03 -10.48 8.17
C PRO A 175 -2.76 -9.21 7.35
N LEU A 176 -3.07 -9.24 6.05
CA LEU A 176 -2.93 -8.07 5.18
C LEU A 176 -3.85 -6.92 5.64
N GLY A 177 -5.04 -7.20 6.17
CA GLY A 177 -5.93 -6.20 6.75
C GLY A 177 -5.34 -5.44 7.94
N TYR A 178 -4.67 -6.14 8.85
CA TYR A 178 -3.97 -5.52 9.98
C TYR A 178 -2.80 -4.65 9.50
N ILE A 179 -2.02 -5.16 8.54
CA ILE A 179 -0.89 -4.43 7.95
C ILE A 179 -1.39 -3.17 7.25
N LEU A 180 -2.44 -3.28 6.42
CA LEU A 180 -3.08 -2.14 5.76
C LEU A 180 -3.47 -1.06 6.77
N SER A 181 -4.15 -1.45 7.85
CA SER A 181 -4.59 -0.51 8.88
C SER A 181 -3.41 0.23 9.51
N SER A 182 -2.33 -0.48 9.84
CA SER A 182 -1.10 0.13 10.35
C SER A 182 -0.48 1.12 9.34
N MET A 183 -0.44 0.75 8.06
CA MET A 183 0.14 1.58 7.00
C MET A 183 -0.69 2.82 6.74
N SER A 184 -2.02 2.71 6.68
CA SER A 184 -2.93 3.84 6.53
C SER A 184 -2.80 4.86 7.67
N ILE A 185 -2.62 4.40 8.91
CA ILE A 185 -2.36 5.29 10.05
C ILE A 185 -1.02 6.02 9.85
N ARG A 186 0.05 5.30 9.51
CA ARG A 186 1.38 5.90 9.31
C ARG A 186 1.41 6.90 8.15
N LEU A 187 0.65 6.64 7.08
CA LEU A 187 0.51 7.54 5.94
C LEU A 187 -0.20 8.83 6.32
N ARG A 188 -1.30 8.73 7.08
CA ARG A 188 -2.02 9.88 7.61
C ARG A 188 -1.11 10.74 8.48
N LEU A 189 -0.37 10.13 9.41
CA LEU A 189 0.56 10.84 10.27
C LEU A 189 1.67 11.56 9.46
N LEU A 190 2.19 10.93 8.40
CA LEU A 190 3.15 11.57 7.51
C LEU A 190 2.51 12.78 6.79
N GLN A 191 1.30 12.63 6.25
CA GLN A 191 0.60 13.71 5.57
C GLN A 191 0.33 14.89 6.51
N GLU A 192 -0.07 14.62 7.75
CA GLU A 192 -0.29 15.64 8.77
C GLU A 192 1.01 16.37 9.16
N SER A 193 2.12 15.66 9.39
CA SER A 193 3.42 16.29 9.74
C SER A 193 4.01 17.08 8.57
N LEU A 194 3.83 16.60 7.32
CA LEU A 194 4.23 17.37 6.15
C LEU A 194 3.39 18.62 5.99
N ALA A 195 2.07 18.55 6.15
CA ALA A 195 1.19 19.70 6.03
C ALA A 195 1.50 20.78 7.09
N SER A 196 1.78 20.39 8.33
CA SER A 196 2.17 21.33 9.39
C SER A 196 3.54 21.96 9.11
N SER A 197 4.55 21.16 8.78
CA SER A 197 5.91 21.61 8.44
C SER A 197 5.93 22.54 7.23
N LEU A 198 5.16 22.21 6.19
CA LEU A 198 4.98 23.06 5.02
C LEU A 198 4.41 24.42 5.38
N THR A 199 3.40 24.46 6.25
CA THR A 199 2.78 25.72 6.67
C THR A 199 3.80 26.59 7.40
N GLN A 200 4.57 26.02 8.33
CA GLN A 200 5.62 26.74 9.07
C GLN A 200 6.71 27.32 8.14
N VAL A 201 7.16 26.54 7.16
CA VAL A 201 8.18 27.00 6.20
C VAL A 201 7.61 28.02 5.22
N LEU A 202 6.37 27.85 4.75
CA LEU A 202 5.73 28.79 3.83
C LEU A 202 5.54 30.18 4.45
N GLU A 203 5.25 30.28 5.75
CA GLU A 203 5.10 31.58 6.42
C GLU A 203 6.35 32.47 6.30
N HIS A 204 7.55 31.88 6.17
CA HIS A 204 8.78 32.64 5.93
C HIS A 204 8.86 33.28 4.54
N PHE A 205 8.10 32.78 3.56
CA PHE A 205 8.02 33.34 2.21
C PHE A 205 6.89 34.37 2.05
N ARG A 206 6.14 34.67 3.11
CA ARG A 206 5.04 35.65 3.08
C ARG A 206 5.53 37.11 3.11
N ASN A 207 6.77 37.35 3.56
CA ASN A 207 7.33 38.68 3.81
C ASN A 207 8.37 39.11 2.76
#